data_AF-A0A7J9RB56-F1
#
_entry.id   AF-A0A7J9RB56-F1
#
_cell.length_a   1.000
_cell.length_b   1.000
_cell.length_c   1.000
_cell.angle_alpha   90.00
_cell.angle_beta   90.00
_cell.angle_gamma   90.00
#
_symmetry.space_group_name_H-M   'P 1'
#
loop_
_entity.id
_entity.type
_entity.pdbx_description
1 polymer ?
#
loop_
_entity_poly.entity_id
_entity_poly.type
_entity_poly.pdbx_seq_one_letter_code
_entity_poly.pdbx_strand_id
1 'polypeptide(L)'
;PYRPEEWHWVVKEGVKTLNKHYWVPAFTLIMGLDNDETPEDSWETISLISELEHEQPGSMFTTTALTFVPIGLLEKSDFFNIGNEMTPAQLGVLYKTWQHNFKYGIQKFMNKTGAKGPQKYLFNGIARALGGVPLGAMERYARNKSREHEQVIEKVKAKYW
;
A
#
# COMPACT_ATOMS: atom_id res chain seq x y z
N PRO A 1 21.37 -15.07 -11.02
CA PRO A 1 20.53 -13.85 -10.99
C PRO A 1 19.06 -14.30 -10.99
N TYR A 2 18.18 -13.61 -10.26
CA TYR A 2 16.75 -13.91 -10.26
C TYR A 2 16.11 -13.46 -11.58
N ARG A 3 15.07 -14.18 -12.03
CA ARG A 3 14.29 -13.81 -13.19
C ARG A 3 13.23 -12.74 -12.82
N PRO A 4 12.79 -11.90 -13.76
CA PRO A 4 11.77 -10.88 -13.48
C PRO A 4 10.51 -11.45 -12.83
N GLU A 5 10.06 -12.64 -13.23
CA GLU A 5 8.82 -13.26 -12.73
C GLU A 5 8.95 -13.72 -11.27
N GLU A 6 10.19 -13.84 -10.75
CA GLU A 6 10.48 -14.27 -9.38
C GLU A 6 10.44 -13.11 -8.37
N TRP A 7 10.10 -11.89 -8.82
CA TRP A 7 10.14 -10.67 -8.01
C TRP A 7 9.35 -10.80 -6.70
N HIS A 8 8.16 -11.41 -6.73
CA HIS A 8 7.34 -11.66 -5.54
C HIS A 8 8.11 -12.43 -4.46
N TRP A 9 8.80 -13.49 -4.86
CA TRP A 9 9.57 -14.35 -3.95
C TRP A 9 10.78 -13.60 -3.39
N VAL A 10 11.47 -12.84 -4.25
CA VAL A 10 12.61 -12.00 -3.84
C VAL A 10 12.18 -10.98 -2.78
N VAL A 11 11.02 -10.33 -2.96
CA VAL A 11 10.46 -9.40 -1.97
C VAL A 11 10.12 -10.14 -0.68
N LYS A 12 9.43 -11.28 -0.74
CA LYS A 12 9.04 -12.06 0.46
C LYS A 12 10.24 -12.52 1.28
N GLU A 13 11.25 -13.12 0.66
CA GLU A 13 12.45 -13.55 1.38
C GLU A 13 13.31 -12.36 1.82
N GLY A 14 13.30 -11.25 1.07
CA GLY A 14 13.93 -10.00 1.45
C GLY A 14 13.34 -9.43 2.74
N VAL A 15 12.00 -9.30 2.84
CA VAL A 15 11.30 -8.84 4.05
C VAL A 15 11.66 -9.70 5.25
N LYS A 16 11.61 -11.03 5.09
CA LYS A 16 11.91 -11.99 6.14
C LYS A 16 13.36 -11.88 6.61
N THR A 17 14.30 -11.78 5.67
CA THR A 17 15.73 -11.64 5.97
C THR A 17 16.01 -10.34 6.70
N LEU A 18 15.50 -9.22 6.21
CA LEU A 18 15.66 -7.91 6.86
C LEU A 18 15.10 -7.93 8.29
N ASN A 19 13.89 -8.47 8.48
CA ASN A 19 13.26 -8.56 9.79
C ASN A 19 14.04 -9.46 10.77
N LYS A 20 14.62 -10.58 10.30
CA LYS A 20 15.49 -11.45 11.11
C LYS A 20 16.72 -10.71 11.64
N HIS A 21 17.19 -9.71 10.90
CA HIS A 21 18.33 -8.87 11.24
C HIS A 21 17.93 -7.50 11.81
N TYR A 22 16.69 -7.37 12.31
CA TYR A 22 16.17 -6.15 12.95
C TYR A 22 16.03 -4.93 12.04
N TRP A 23 16.05 -5.13 10.71
CA TRP A 23 15.78 -4.08 9.73
C TRP A 23 14.29 -4.08 9.35
N VAL A 24 13.71 -2.88 9.29
CA VAL A 24 12.33 -2.68 8.85
C VAL A 24 12.35 -2.06 7.45
N PRO A 25 12.03 -2.83 6.39
CA PRO A 25 11.97 -2.27 5.04
C PRO A 25 10.83 -1.26 4.90
N ALA A 26 11.14 -0.15 4.23
CA ALA A 26 10.18 0.84 3.77
C ALA A 26 10.12 0.78 2.25
N PHE A 27 9.04 0.22 1.72
CA PHE A 27 8.82 0.10 0.28
C PHE A 27 8.22 1.38 -0.28
N THR A 28 8.80 1.84 -1.39
CA THR A 28 8.24 2.89 -2.24
C THR A 28 7.72 2.21 -3.50
N LEU A 29 6.41 2.29 -3.74
CA LEU A 29 5.77 1.80 -4.95
C LEU A 29 5.56 2.99 -5.89
N ILE A 30 5.99 2.88 -7.13
CA ILE A 30 5.81 3.91 -8.15
C ILE A 30 4.74 3.41 -9.12
N MET A 31 3.63 4.14 -9.20
CA MET A 31 2.53 3.84 -10.12
C MET A 31 2.58 4.81 -11.30
N GLY A 32 2.17 4.34 -12.48
CA GLY A 32 2.10 5.15 -13.70
C GLY A 32 3.46 5.35 -14.36
N LEU A 33 4.40 4.41 -14.21
CA LEU A 33 5.62 4.40 -15.03
C LEU A 33 5.23 4.05 -16.48
N ASP A 34 5.74 4.81 -17.46
CA ASP A 34 5.49 4.72 -18.92
C ASP A 34 4.77 3.46 -19.44
N ASN A 35 3.59 3.68 -20.06
CA ASN A 35 2.78 2.87 -21.00
C ASN A 35 2.57 1.34 -20.86
N ASP A 36 3.39 0.59 -20.15
CA ASP A 36 3.29 -0.88 -20.06
C ASP A 36 2.73 -1.37 -18.71
N GLU A 37 2.41 -0.46 -17.77
CA GLU A 37 1.69 -0.84 -16.54
C GLU A 37 0.27 -1.32 -16.88
N THR A 38 0.00 -2.58 -16.55
CA THR A 38 -1.32 -3.19 -16.71
C THR A 38 -2.11 -3.16 -15.39
N PRO A 39 -3.45 -3.26 -15.44
CA PRO A 39 -4.26 -3.45 -14.24
C PRO A 39 -3.85 -4.68 -13.42
N GLU A 40 -3.33 -5.73 -14.08
CA GLU A 40 -2.85 -6.96 -13.46
C GLU A 40 -1.65 -6.70 -12.53
N ASP A 41 -0.70 -5.85 -12.93
CA ASP A 41 0.47 -5.48 -12.10
C ASP A 41 0.06 -4.85 -10.75
N SER A 42 -0.98 -4.01 -10.79
CA SER A 42 -1.60 -3.43 -9.60
C SER A 42 -2.22 -4.51 -8.71
N TRP A 43 -2.89 -5.52 -9.29
CA TRP A 43 -3.48 -6.61 -8.52
C TRP A 43 -2.43 -7.56 -7.94
N GLU A 44 -1.35 -7.84 -8.67
CA GLU A 44 -0.21 -8.61 -8.17
C GLU A 44 0.46 -7.89 -6.98
N THR A 45 0.62 -6.57 -7.08
CA THR A 45 1.11 -5.74 -5.97
C THR A 45 0.21 -5.81 -4.74
N ILE A 46 -1.12 -5.69 -4.93
CA ILE A 46 -2.10 -5.82 -3.84
C ILE A 46 -2.02 -7.22 -3.21
N SER A 47 -1.92 -8.27 -4.04
CA SER A 47 -1.81 -9.66 -3.59
C SER A 47 -0.55 -9.86 -2.78
N LEU A 48 0.60 -9.39 -3.26
CA LEU A 48 1.87 -9.52 -2.56
C LEU A 48 1.85 -8.88 -1.16
N ILE A 49 1.31 -7.67 -1.04
CA ILE A 49 1.18 -7.01 0.27
C ILE A 49 0.29 -7.85 1.18
N SER A 50 -0.83 -8.35 0.67
CA SER A 50 -1.73 -9.21 1.45
C SER A 50 -1.08 -10.54 1.84
N GLU A 51 -0.34 -11.18 0.94
CA GLU A 51 0.38 -12.42 1.21
C GLU A 51 1.45 -12.21 2.28
N LEU A 52 2.22 -11.12 2.23
CA LEU A 52 3.18 -10.77 3.27
C LEU A 52 2.52 -10.61 4.65
N GLU A 53 1.32 -10.02 4.72
CA GLU A 53 0.57 -9.86 5.96
C GLU A 53 0.13 -11.20 6.57
N HIS A 54 -0.26 -12.16 5.73
CA HIS A 54 -0.81 -13.45 6.15
C HIS A 54 0.25 -14.53 6.34
N GLU A 55 1.21 -14.63 5.43
CA GLU A 55 2.30 -15.61 5.46
C GLU A 55 3.39 -15.22 6.45
N GLN A 56 3.62 -13.91 6.65
CA GLN A 56 4.65 -13.39 7.55
C GLN A 56 4.07 -12.40 8.58
N PRO A 57 3.14 -12.83 9.45
CA PRO A 57 2.44 -11.93 10.36
C PRO A 57 3.36 -11.23 11.37
N GLY A 58 4.53 -11.79 11.65
CA GLY A 58 5.56 -11.18 12.51
C GLY A 58 6.45 -10.13 11.83
N SER A 59 6.47 -10.08 10.49
CA SER A 59 7.31 -9.16 9.73
C SER A 59 6.79 -7.73 9.83
N MET A 60 7.71 -6.78 10.03
CA MET A 60 7.48 -5.34 10.01
C MET A 60 7.89 -4.81 8.66
N PHE A 61 7.02 -4.04 8.02
CA PHE A 61 7.36 -3.27 6.82
C PHE A 61 6.37 -2.11 6.68
N THR A 62 6.72 -1.14 5.85
CA THR A 62 5.79 -0.09 5.40
C THR A 62 5.77 -0.06 3.89
N THR A 63 4.65 0.34 3.31
CA THR A 63 4.48 0.46 1.86
C THR A 63 3.87 1.82 1.55
N THR A 64 4.54 2.65 0.77
CA THR A 64 4.01 3.95 0.35
C THR A 64 3.92 3.96 -1.16
N ALA A 65 2.68 4.03 -1.68
CA ALA A 65 2.46 4.29 -3.09
C ALA A 65 2.62 5.79 -3.37
N LEU A 66 3.53 6.09 -4.29
CA LEU A 66 3.71 7.43 -4.85
C LEU A 66 3.18 7.40 -6.28
N THR A 67 2.31 8.37 -6.60
CA THR A 67 2.03 8.69 -8.00
C THR A 67 3.30 9.28 -8.60
N PHE A 68 3.67 8.83 -9.80
CA PHE A 68 4.83 9.38 -10.50
C PHE A 68 4.68 10.91 -10.64
N VAL A 69 5.62 11.66 -10.05
CA VAL A 69 5.78 13.10 -10.28
C VAL A 69 7.05 13.24 -11.11
N PRO A 70 6.97 13.55 -12.42
CA PRO A 70 8.16 13.66 -13.25
C PRO A 70 9.05 14.79 -12.72
N ILE A 71 10.30 14.46 -12.41
CA ILE A 71 11.35 15.45 -12.13
C ILE A 71 12.48 15.18 -13.13
N GLY A 72 12.63 16.02 -14.16
CA GLY A 72 13.74 15.96 -15.12
C GLY A 72 13.36 15.60 -16.57
N LEU A 73 14.35 15.04 -17.31
CA LEU A 73 14.42 14.83 -18.78
C LEU A 73 13.30 13.99 -19.45
N LEU A 74 12.30 13.53 -18.71
CA LEU A 74 11.09 12.86 -19.19
C LEU A 74 9.97 13.87 -19.52
N GLU A 75 10.33 15.07 -20.03
CA GLU A 75 9.37 16.11 -20.46
C GLU A 75 8.69 15.79 -21.80
N LYS A 76 9.03 14.67 -22.47
CA LYS A 76 8.55 14.35 -23.84
C LYS A 76 7.50 13.25 -23.91
N SER A 77 7.03 12.75 -22.77
CA SER A 77 5.94 11.79 -22.72
C SER A 77 4.68 12.58 -22.32
N ASP A 78 3.65 12.58 -23.16
CA ASP A 78 2.34 13.15 -22.84
C ASP A 78 1.69 12.35 -21.68
N PHE A 79 2.11 12.55 -20.43
CA PHE A 79 1.71 11.67 -19.32
C PHE A 79 1.14 12.37 -18.08
N PHE A 80 0.08 11.72 -17.62
CA PHE A 80 -0.52 11.74 -16.29
C PHE A 80 -0.91 13.12 -15.75
N ASN A 81 -2.14 13.54 -16.05
CA ASN A 81 -2.85 14.49 -15.20
C ASN A 81 -3.17 13.81 -13.86
N ILE A 82 -2.23 13.92 -12.91
CA ILE A 82 -2.29 13.40 -11.53
C ILE A 82 -3.60 13.79 -10.80
N GLY A 83 -4.25 14.87 -11.20
CA GLY A 83 -5.54 15.30 -10.65
C GLY A 83 -6.78 14.58 -11.20
N ASN A 84 -6.70 13.91 -12.35
CA ASN A 84 -7.90 13.46 -13.09
C ASN A 84 -7.94 11.98 -13.50
N GLU A 85 -6.83 11.24 -13.56
CA GLU A 85 -6.82 9.91 -14.23
C GLU A 85 -6.08 8.81 -13.46
N MET A 86 -6.29 8.69 -12.14
CA MET A 86 -5.90 7.47 -11.44
C MET A 86 -6.80 6.32 -11.92
N THR A 87 -6.22 5.22 -12.40
CA THR A 87 -7.02 4.07 -12.82
C THR A 87 -7.66 3.41 -11.59
N PRO A 88 -8.77 2.65 -11.76
CA PRO A 88 -9.35 1.90 -10.65
C PRO A 88 -8.32 1.00 -9.96
N ALA A 89 -7.44 0.34 -10.71
CA ALA A 89 -6.44 -0.58 -10.18
C ALA A 89 -5.37 0.13 -9.33
N GLN A 90 -4.86 1.28 -9.80
CA GLN A 90 -3.93 2.12 -9.05
C GLN A 90 -4.55 2.66 -7.75
N LEU A 91 -5.84 3.03 -7.78
CA LEU A 91 -6.57 3.38 -6.55
C LEU A 91 -6.61 2.20 -5.57
N GLY A 92 -6.75 0.98 -6.07
CA GLY A 92 -6.67 -0.24 -5.27
C GLY A 92 -5.32 -0.39 -4.56
N VAL A 93 -4.20 -0.13 -5.26
CA VAL A 93 -2.85 -0.16 -4.68
C VAL A 93 -2.71 0.91 -3.59
N LEU A 94 -3.12 2.14 -3.88
CA LEU A 94 -3.10 3.24 -2.90
C LEU A 94 -3.94 2.89 -1.66
N TYR A 95 -5.16 2.36 -1.86
CA TYR A 95 -6.02 1.96 -0.76
C TYR A 95 -5.38 0.84 0.08
N LYS A 96 -4.83 -0.20 -0.58
CA LYS A 96 -4.18 -1.33 0.09
C LYS A 96 -2.94 -0.90 0.90
N THR A 97 -2.11 0.00 0.37
CA THR A 97 -0.90 0.48 1.06
C THR A 97 -1.24 1.30 2.30
N TRP A 98 -2.24 2.19 2.21
CA TRP A 98 -2.75 2.91 3.38
C TRP A 98 -3.36 1.97 4.41
N GLN A 99 -4.18 1.01 3.96
CA GLN A 99 -4.78 -0.01 4.81
C GLN A 99 -3.71 -0.82 5.55
N HIS A 100 -2.67 -1.26 4.85
CA HIS A 100 -1.52 -1.96 5.41
C HIS A 100 -0.82 -1.12 6.48
N ASN A 101 -0.40 0.11 6.16
CA ASN A 101 0.35 0.96 7.07
C ASN A 101 -0.44 1.30 8.34
N PHE A 102 -1.75 1.53 8.23
CA PHE A 102 -2.59 1.79 9.40
C PHE A 102 -2.83 0.54 10.25
N LYS A 103 -3.14 -0.59 9.63
CA LYS A 103 -3.41 -1.84 10.34
C LYS A 103 -2.14 -2.42 10.94
N TYR A 104 -1.06 -2.53 10.18
CA TYR A 104 0.15 -3.23 10.60
C TYR A 104 1.25 -2.28 11.04
N GLY A 105 1.50 -1.18 10.34
CA GLY A 105 2.53 -0.20 10.70
C GLY A 105 2.28 0.39 12.09
N ILE A 106 1.10 1.00 12.31
CA ILE A 106 0.77 1.62 13.60
C ILE A 106 0.59 0.56 14.71
N GLN A 107 -0.19 -0.50 14.48
CA GLN A 107 -0.45 -1.49 15.54
C GLN A 107 0.81 -2.25 15.95
N LYS A 108 1.65 -2.67 15.00
CA LYS A 108 2.86 -3.43 15.34
C LYS A 108 3.93 -2.53 15.95
N PHE A 109 4.08 -1.28 15.47
CA PHE A 109 4.99 -0.32 16.09
C PHE A 109 4.62 -0.13 17.57
N MET A 110 3.34 0.12 17.87
CA MET A 110 2.88 0.31 19.24
C MET A 110 3.00 -0.92 20.14
N ASN A 111 2.76 -2.12 19.59
CA ASN A 111 2.92 -3.35 20.36
C ASN A 111 4.39 -3.62 20.71
N LYS A 112 5.35 -3.18 19.87
CA LYS A 112 6.79 -3.30 20.13
C LYS A 112 7.37 -2.15 20.96
N THR A 113 6.91 -0.90 20.79
CA THR A 113 7.49 0.28 21.47
C THR A 113 6.92 0.57 22.86
N GLY A 114 6.02 -0.29 23.37
CA GLY A 114 5.86 -0.44 24.81
C GLY A 114 5.10 0.68 25.53
N ALA A 115 4.12 1.32 24.90
CA ALA A 115 3.17 2.15 25.64
C ALA A 115 2.33 1.26 26.59
N LYS A 116 2.84 1.02 27.80
CA LYS A 116 2.14 0.32 28.88
C LYS A 116 1.32 1.35 29.65
N GLY A 117 0.02 1.40 29.41
CA GLY A 117 -0.89 2.25 30.20
C GLY A 117 -2.10 2.79 29.42
N PRO A 118 -2.96 3.61 30.05
CA PRO A 118 -4.17 4.18 29.45
C PRO A 118 -3.89 5.02 28.18
N GLN A 119 -2.68 5.55 28.02
CA GLN A 119 -2.24 6.25 26.81
C GLN A 119 -2.27 5.37 25.54
N LYS A 120 -2.07 4.06 25.66
CA LYS A 120 -2.21 3.12 24.53
C LYS A 120 -3.63 3.13 23.97
N TYR A 121 -4.64 3.19 24.84
CA TYR A 121 -6.04 3.21 24.42
C TYR A 121 -6.43 4.55 23.79
N LEU A 122 -5.95 5.66 24.35
CA LEU A 122 -6.17 7.00 23.79
C LEU A 122 -5.53 7.14 22.41
N PHE A 123 -4.26 6.73 22.27
CA PHE A 123 -3.58 6.77 20.98
C PHE A 123 -4.16 5.77 19.99
N ASN A 124 -4.56 4.55 20.40
CA ASN A 124 -5.29 3.63 19.53
C ASN A 124 -6.60 4.25 19.01
N GLY A 125 -7.30 5.01 19.84
CA GLY A 125 -8.50 5.77 19.44
C GLY A 125 -8.17 6.83 18.40
N ILE A 126 -7.13 7.63 18.63
CA ILE A 126 -6.67 8.68 17.71
C ILE A 126 -6.14 8.08 16.40
N ALA A 127 -5.35 7.02 16.45
CA ALA A 127 -4.80 6.36 15.28
C ALA A 127 -5.89 5.70 14.42
N ARG A 128 -6.90 5.09 15.05
CA ARG A 128 -8.09 4.58 14.32
C ARG A 128 -8.89 5.71 13.68
N ALA A 129 -9.06 6.82 14.40
CA ALA A 129 -9.78 7.98 13.90
C ALA A 129 -9.04 8.64 12.73
N LEU A 130 -7.76 8.96 12.89
CA LEU A 130 -6.94 9.62 11.88
C LEU A 130 -6.62 8.68 10.70
N GLY A 131 -6.52 7.38 10.93
CA GLY A 131 -6.31 6.41 9.86
C GLY A 131 -7.52 6.07 9.02
N GLY A 132 -8.71 6.18 9.61
CA GLY A 132 -9.96 6.08 8.86
C GLY A 132 -10.21 7.27 7.94
N VAL A 133 -9.61 8.44 8.20
CA VAL A 133 -9.85 9.66 7.41
C VAL A 133 -9.35 9.53 5.97
N PRO A 134 -8.09 9.13 5.69
CA PRO A 134 -7.63 8.90 4.32
C PRO A 134 -8.39 7.79 3.61
N LEU A 135 -8.65 6.66 4.29
CA LEU A 135 -9.40 5.54 3.69
C LEU A 135 -10.85 5.95 3.34
N GLY A 136 -11.52 6.68 4.23
CA GLY A 136 -12.85 7.21 3.99
C GLY A 136 -12.90 8.28 2.89
N ALA A 137 -11.84 9.08 2.75
CA ALA A 137 -11.69 10.03 1.65
C ALA A 137 -11.55 9.31 0.30
N MET A 138 -10.72 8.26 0.23
CA MET A 138 -10.58 7.41 -0.97
C MET A 138 -11.88 6.69 -1.32
N GLU A 139 -12.62 6.17 -0.34
CA GLU A 139 -13.95 5.59 -0.55
C GLU A 139 -14.95 6.60 -1.12
N ARG A 140 -14.94 7.84 -0.61
CA ARG A 140 -15.80 8.91 -1.13
C ARG A 140 -15.40 9.32 -2.54
N TYR A 141 -14.10 9.43 -2.81
CA TYR A 141 -13.57 9.70 -4.14
C TYR A 141 -14.02 8.63 -5.14
N ALA A 142 -13.86 7.35 -4.80
CA ALA A 142 -14.26 6.23 -5.64
C ALA A 142 -15.74 6.27 -6.02
N ARG A 143 -16.61 6.45 -5.02
CA ARG A 143 -18.07 6.57 -5.23
C ARG A 143 -18.45 7.72 -6.16
N ASN A 144 -17.75 8.84 -6.07
CA ASN A 144 -18.02 10.01 -6.89
C ASN A 144 -17.41 9.91 -8.30
N LYS A 145 -16.40 9.06 -8.50
CA LYS A 145 -15.65 8.97 -9.76
C LYS A 145 -16.31 8.01 -10.76
N SER A 146 -16.49 6.74 -10.39
CA SER A 146 -17.20 5.75 -11.22
C SER A 146 -17.47 4.45 -10.45
N ARG A 147 -18.39 3.62 -10.97
CA ARG A 147 -18.71 2.30 -10.41
C ARG A 147 -17.49 1.36 -10.37
N GLU A 148 -16.59 1.45 -11.35
CA GLU A 148 -15.39 0.62 -11.37
C GLU A 148 -14.43 0.96 -10.22
N HIS A 149 -14.29 2.25 -9.89
CA HIS A 149 -13.44 2.68 -8.78
C HIS A 149 -14.00 2.19 -7.44
N GLU A 150 -15.32 2.24 -7.26
CA GLU A 150 -15.99 1.69 -6.08
C GLU A 150 -15.78 0.19 -5.96
N GLN A 151 -15.98 -0.56 -7.06
CA GLN A 151 -15.79 -2.01 -7.10
C GLN A 151 -14.37 -2.45 -6.74
N VAL A 152 -13.35 -1.68 -7.15
CA VAL A 152 -11.97 -1.99 -6.77
C VAL A 152 -11.80 -1.91 -5.25
N ILE A 153 -12.28 -0.84 -4.61
CA ILE A 153 -12.21 -0.72 -3.15
C ILE A 153 -12.98 -1.85 -2.46
N GLU A 154 -14.18 -2.17 -2.93
CA GLU A 154 -14.98 -3.28 -2.39
C GLU A 154 -14.22 -4.60 -2.50
N LYS A 155 -13.59 -4.87 -3.65
CA LYS A 155 -12.78 -6.07 -3.88
C LYS A 155 -11.56 -6.12 -2.96
N VAL A 156 -10.87 -4.99 -2.74
CA VAL A 156 -9.76 -4.90 -1.79
C VAL A 156 -10.24 -5.21 -0.37
N LYS A 157 -11.36 -4.64 0.06
CA LYS A 157 -11.95 -4.89 1.39
C LYS A 157 -12.42 -6.33 1.58
N ALA A 158 -12.96 -6.95 0.54
CA ALA A 158 -13.52 -8.29 0.62
C ALA A 158 -12.46 -9.39 0.58
N LYS A 159 -11.38 -9.22 -0.20
CA LYS A 159 -10.40 -10.28 -0.49
C LYS A 159 -9.01 -10.05 0.08
N TYR A 160 -8.65 -8.81 0.38
CA TYR A 160 -7.27 -8.42 0.68
C TYR A 160 -7.14 -7.58 1.95
N TRP A 161 -8.12 -7.62 2.86
CA TRP A 161 -8.14 -6.80 4.08
C TRP A 161 -7.43 -7.42 5.29
#